data_AF-A0A8T4QG67-F1
#
_entry.id   AF-A0A8T4QG67-F1
#
_cell.length_a   1.000
_cell.length_b   1.000
_cell.length_c   1.000
_cell.angle_alpha   90.00
_cell.angle_beta   90.00
_cell.angle_gamma   90.00
#
_symmetry.space_group_name_H-M   'P 1'
#
loop_
_entity.id
_entity.type
_entity.pdbx_description
1 polymer ?
#
loop_
_entity_poly.entity_id
_entity_poly.type
_entity_poly.pdbx_seq_one_letter_code
_entity_poly.pdbx_strand_id
1 'polypeptide(L)'
;MTNDIVSQWPIPKKSKEILIKNGYDYIKKFHGMQLKILFDIGLDWNSIKRIVGILIDNKVKFGYFAPDKSWNDNKWREFIENLVSQGIVSWKDVVLNTLGELNPPQVGTSIASNENFKKQFPKRKTMKEVMKWFYNQNGKCVNCGTRINIEVDHFKSKDEFIKEGKSPDEADTLNNLQLLCKRCNVIKRESHKFGGLSFATAQATLMWIIFYHRPKTYEEFCDLCRRYGLTMASIRFQEAWAMAIWLKKDGKY
;
A
#
# COMPACT_ATOMS: atom_id res chain seq x y z
N MET A 1 -18.56 -16.77 14.22
CA MET A 1 -17.15 -16.98 13.82
C MET A 1 -16.89 -18.47 13.85
N THR A 2 -16.77 -19.07 12.67
CA THR A 2 -16.46 -20.49 12.47
C THR A 2 -15.16 -20.88 13.19
N ASN A 3 -15.11 -22.10 13.72
CA ASN A 3 -13.88 -22.72 14.21
C ASN A 3 -13.02 -23.12 13.00
N ASP A 4 -12.46 -22.13 12.31
CA ASP A 4 -11.56 -22.38 11.17
C ASP A 4 -10.22 -22.91 11.69
N ILE A 5 -9.96 -24.18 11.40
CA ILE A 5 -8.83 -24.98 11.91
C ILE A 5 -7.73 -25.02 10.86
N VAL A 6 -6.50 -24.69 11.24
CA VAL A 6 -5.35 -24.61 10.32
C VAL A 6 -5.07 -25.94 9.59
N SER A 7 -5.42 -27.07 10.20
CA SER A 7 -5.31 -28.39 9.56
C SER A 7 -6.12 -28.50 8.26
N GLN A 8 -7.20 -27.72 8.12
CA GLN A 8 -8.09 -27.71 6.96
C GLN A 8 -7.69 -26.69 5.89
N TRP A 9 -6.73 -25.81 6.17
CA TRP A 9 -6.35 -24.74 5.24
C TRP A 9 -5.74 -25.28 3.93
N PRO A 10 -5.94 -24.59 2.79
CA PRO A 10 -5.35 -24.97 1.50
C PRO A 10 -3.86 -24.56 1.37
N ILE A 11 -3.05 -24.92 2.37
CA ILE A 11 -1.60 -24.67 2.43
C ILE A 11 -0.80 -25.98 2.50
N PRO A 12 0.51 -26.00 2.16
CA PRO A 12 1.32 -27.21 2.22
C PRO A 12 1.29 -27.88 3.60
N LYS A 13 1.34 -29.22 3.64
CA LYS A 13 1.30 -30.02 4.88
C LYS A 13 2.37 -29.56 5.89
N LYS A 14 3.61 -29.40 5.44
CA LYS A 14 4.74 -28.91 6.25
C LYS A 14 4.43 -27.55 6.90
N SER A 15 3.80 -26.64 6.17
CA SER A 15 3.43 -25.31 6.68
C SER A 15 2.36 -25.40 7.77
N LYS A 16 1.40 -26.32 7.66
CA LYS A 16 0.41 -26.61 8.72
C LYS A 16 1.09 -27.15 9.97
N GLU A 17 2.00 -28.11 9.80
CA GLU A 17 2.75 -28.71 10.91
C GLU A 17 3.59 -27.65 11.66
N ILE A 18 4.26 -26.75 10.92
CA ILE A 18 4.99 -25.62 11.50
C ILE A 18 4.05 -24.72 12.31
N LEU A 19 2.90 -24.33 11.75
CA LEU A 19 1.93 -23.48 12.45
C LEU A 19 1.40 -24.14 13.73
N ILE A 20 0.94 -25.39 13.64
CA ILE A 20 0.39 -26.14 14.77
C ILE A 20 1.45 -26.33 15.86
N LYS A 21 2.68 -26.70 15.50
CA LYS A 21 3.80 -26.86 16.44
C LYS A 21 4.12 -25.56 17.19
N ASN A 22 3.88 -24.40 16.56
CA ASN A 22 4.10 -23.09 17.15
C ASN A 22 2.82 -22.47 17.78
N GLY A 23 1.76 -23.25 17.99
CA GLY A 23 0.55 -22.81 18.69
C GLY A 23 -0.44 -22.01 17.84
N TYR A 24 -0.33 -22.07 16.52
CA TYR A 24 -1.21 -21.44 15.55
C TYR A 24 -2.12 -22.49 14.88
N ASP A 25 -2.95 -23.13 15.67
CA ASP A 25 -3.87 -24.21 15.28
C ASP A 25 -5.26 -23.72 14.85
N TYR A 26 -5.65 -22.50 15.23
CA TYR A 26 -6.93 -21.88 14.89
C TYR A 26 -6.78 -20.44 14.38
N ILE A 27 -7.67 -20.01 13.48
CA ILE A 27 -7.60 -18.68 12.85
C ILE A 27 -7.58 -17.51 13.85
N LYS A 28 -8.26 -17.66 15.01
CA LYS A 28 -8.31 -16.62 16.05
C LYS A 28 -6.93 -16.31 16.65
N LYS A 29 -6.00 -17.26 16.62
CA LYS A 29 -4.63 -17.10 17.13
C LYS A 29 -3.79 -16.13 16.30
N PHE A 30 -4.25 -15.78 15.09
CA PHE A 30 -3.60 -14.81 14.21
C PHE A 30 -4.07 -13.37 14.46
N HIS A 31 -5.08 -13.15 15.31
CA HIS A 31 -5.56 -11.80 15.59
C HIS A 31 -4.48 -10.98 16.32
N GLY A 32 -4.11 -9.83 15.76
CA GLY A 32 -3.04 -8.97 16.27
C GLY A 32 -1.62 -9.50 16.06
N MET A 33 -1.45 -10.67 15.42
CA MET A 33 -0.14 -11.23 15.10
C MET A 33 0.66 -10.30 14.20
N GLN A 34 1.96 -10.14 14.44
CA GLN A 34 2.87 -9.53 13.47
C GLN A 34 3.29 -10.56 12.42
N LEU A 35 3.14 -10.23 11.14
CA LEU A 35 3.48 -11.13 10.03
C LEU A 35 4.94 -11.64 10.08
N LYS A 36 5.84 -10.88 10.72
CA LYS A 36 7.21 -11.26 11.06
C LYS A 36 7.30 -12.67 11.65
N ILE A 37 6.37 -12.99 12.55
CA ILE A 37 6.39 -14.23 13.31
C ILE A 37 6.31 -15.43 12.37
N LEU A 38 5.58 -15.33 11.26
CA LEU A 38 5.49 -16.41 10.29
C LEU A 38 6.83 -16.69 9.59
N PHE A 39 7.62 -15.65 9.31
CA PHE A 39 8.98 -15.83 8.81
C PHE A 39 9.90 -16.44 9.88
N ASP A 40 9.81 -15.96 11.12
CA ASP A 40 10.68 -16.41 12.22
C ASP A 40 10.46 -17.88 12.59
N ILE A 41 9.24 -18.41 12.44
CA ILE A 41 8.94 -19.84 12.64
C ILE A 41 9.30 -20.72 11.42
N GLY A 42 9.91 -20.13 10.38
CA GLY A 42 10.48 -20.86 9.25
C GLY A 42 9.51 -21.12 8.09
N LEU A 43 8.43 -20.34 7.95
CA LEU A 43 7.58 -20.43 6.76
C LEU A 43 8.19 -19.67 5.58
N ASP A 44 8.07 -20.26 4.39
CA ASP A 44 8.45 -19.60 3.14
C ASP A 44 7.40 -18.57 2.69
N TRP A 45 7.81 -17.66 1.80
CA TRP A 45 6.93 -16.59 1.32
C TRP A 45 5.66 -17.10 0.64
N ASN A 46 5.69 -18.20 -0.11
CA ASN A 46 4.49 -18.70 -0.79
C ASN A 46 3.47 -19.24 0.21
N SER A 47 3.94 -19.94 1.24
CA SER A 47 3.09 -20.35 2.37
C SER A 47 2.50 -19.14 3.09
N ILE A 48 3.32 -18.14 3.41
CA ILE A 48 2.89 -16.90 4.07
C ILE A 48 1.84 -16.17 3.24
N LYS A 49 2.06 -16.00 1.93
CA LYS A 49 1.12 -15.33 1.03
C LYS A 49 -0.26 -16.01 1.03
N ARG A 50 -0.31 -17.35 1.04
CA ARG A 50 -1.57 -18.10 1.14
C ARG A 50 -2.26 -17.90 2.49
N ILE A 51 -1.50 -17.95 3.58
CA ILE A 51 -2.01 -17.69 4.93
C ILE A 51 -2.60 -16.29 5.01
N VAL A 52 -1.86 -15.27 4.57
CA VAL A 52 -2.33 -13.87 4.52
C VAL A 52 -3.62 -13.75 3.71
N GLY A 53 -3.75 -14.48 2.60
CA GLY A 53 -4.99 -14.55 1.82
C GLY A 53 -6.17 -15.02 2.65
N ILE A 54 -6.01 -16.15 3.35
CA ILE A 54 -7.04 -16.71 4.24
C ILE A 54 -7.40 -15.72 5.36
N LEU A 55 -6.40 -15.05 5.96
CA LEU A 55 -6.64 -14.07 7.02
C LEU A 55 -7.42 -12.85 6.53
N ILE A 56 -7.08 -12.33 5.34
CA ILE A 56 -7.80 -11.20 4.71
C ILE A 56 -9.24 -11.61 4.39
N ASP A 57 -9.44 -12.77 3.77
CA ASP A 57 -10.76 -13.25 3.35
C ASP A 57 -11.68 -13.48 4.58
N ASN A 58 -11.09 -13.83 5.75
CA ASN A 58 -11.79 -13.97 7.03
C ASN A 58 -11.81 -12.68 7.89
N LYS A 59 -11.35 -11.54 7.35
CA LYS A 59 -11.30 -10.23 8.05
C LYS A 59 -10.54 -10.27 9.38
N VAL A 60 -9.54 -11.14 9.50
CA VAL A 60 -8.67 -11.20 10.68
C VAL A 60 -7.74 -10.00 10.65
N LYS A 61 -7.65 -9.27 11.77
CA LYS A 61 -6.70 -8.17 11.91
C LYS A 61 -5.34 -8.75 12.28
N PHE A 62 -4.30 -8.37 11.56
CA PHE A 62 -2.91 -8.71 11.86
C PHE A 62 -2.01 -7.52 11.49
N GLY A 63 -0.84 -7.47 12.09
CA GLY A 63 0.18 -6.45 11.87
C GLY A 63 1.23 -6.88 10.86
N TYR A 64 1.95 -5.90 10.33
CA TYR A 64 3.05 -6.10 9.39
C TYR A 64 4.33 -5.55 9.99
N PHE A 65 5.48 -5.97 9.46
CA PHE A 65 6.70 -5.23 9.73
C PHE A 65 6.51 -3.78 9.29
N ALA A 66 6.71 -2.91 10.26
CA ALA A 66 6.77 -1.48 10.12
C ALA A 66 7.98 -1.00 10.92
N PRO A 67 8.48 0.21 10.63
CA PRO A 67 9.33 0.92 11.56
C PRO A 67 8.70 0.88 12.96
N ASP A 68 9.49 0.48 13.96
CA ASP A 68 8.98 0.28 15.31
C ASP A 68 8.68 1.62 16.01
N LYS A 69 8.36 1.57 17.31
CA LYS A 69 8.04 2.78 18.09
C LYS A 69 9.18 3.80 18.15
N SER A 70 10.41 3.44 17.78
CA SER A 70 11.54 4.39 17.71
C SER A 70 11.45 5.33 16.51
N TRP A 71 10.66 5.00 15.48
CA TRP A 71 10.44 5.83 14.30
C TRP A 71 9.39 6.93 14.52
N ASN A 72 9.71 7.83 15.45
CA ASN A 72 8.99 9.08 15.63
C ASN A 72 9.43 10.15 14.60
N ASP A 73 8.81 11.32 14.63
CA ASP A 73 9.08 12.41 13.68
C ASP A 73 10.55 12.85 13.66
N ASN A 74 11.26 12.78 14.80
CA ASN A 74 12.69 13.09 14.85
C ASN A 74 13.50 12.05 14.08
N LYS A 75 13.17 10.77 14.19
CA LYS A 75 13.85 9.72 13.42
C LYS A 75 13.63 9.87 11.91
N TRP A 76 12.41 10.23 11.50
CA TRP A 76 12.12 10.52 10.09
C TRP A 76 12.89 11.74 9.59
N ARG A 77 13.00 12.79 10.41
CA ARG A 77 13.80 13.97 10.12
C ARG A 77 15.28 13.62 9.98
N GLU A 78 15.87 12.92 10.96
CA GLU A 78 17.27 12.46 10.92
C GLU A 78 17.55 11.64 9.66
N PHE A 79 16.61 10.79 9.26
CA PHE A 79 16.76 9.98 8.05
C PHE A 79 16.85 10.85 6.80
N ILE A 80 16.01 11.87 6.65
CA ILE A 80 16.09 12.81 5.53
C ILE A 80 17.36 13.67 5.60
N GLU A 81 17.72 14.17 6.78
CA GLU A 81 18.96 14.93 7.00
C GLU A 81 20.19 14.11 6.59
N ASN A 82 20.19 12.82 6.90
CA ASN A 82 21.25 11.90 6.52
C ASN A 82 21.32 11.72 4.98
N LEU A 83 20.19 11.54 4.29
CA LEU A 83 20.15 11.49 2.82
C LEU A 83 20.68 12.79 2.19
N VAL A 84 20.33 13.93 2.77
CA VAL A 84 20.81 15.24 2.31
C VAL A 84 22.31 15.39 2.54
N SER A 85 22.81 15.00 3.71
CA SER A 85 24.25 15.10 4.05
C SER A 85 25.14 14.24 3.15
N GLN A 86 24.62 13.11 2.66
CA GLN A 86 25.31 12.23 1.70
C GLN A 86 25.19 12.72 0.24
N GLY A 87 24.49 13.82 0.01
CA GLY A 87 24.22 14.35 -1.33
C GLY A 87 23.42 13.38 -2.18
N ILE A 88 22.48 12.62 -1.60
CA ILE A 88 21.53 11.78 -2.33
C ILE A 88 20.42 12.65 -2.92
N VAL A 89 19.95 13.63 -2.13
CA VAL A 89 18.97 14.64 -2.51
C VAL A 89 19.36 15.97 -1.86
N SER A 90 18.92 17.09 -2.42
CA SER A 90 19.03 18.39 -1.77
C SER A 90 17.77 18.73 -0.97
N TRP A 91 17.86 19.68 -0.03
CA TRP A 91 16.67 20.24 0.61
C TRP A 91 15.67 20.82 -0.39
N LYS A 92 16.16 21.39 -1.50
CA LYS A 92 15.32 21.86 -2.60
C LYS A 92 14.52 20.71 -3.21
N ASP A 93 15.14 19.57 -3.47
CA ASP A 93 14.45 18.39 -4.03
C ASP A 93 13.39 17.86 -3.08
N VAL A 94 13.71 17.79 -1.78
CA VAL A 94 12.76 17.38 -0.73
C VAL A 94 11.54 18.30 -0.73
N VAL A 95 11.75 19.62 -0.66
CA VAL A 95 10.67 20.62 -0.61
C VAL A 95 9.83 20.57 -1.89
N LEU A 96 10.46 20.57 -3.07
CA LEU A 96 9.73 20.55 -4.35
C LEU A 96 8.91 19.28 -4.51
N ASN A 97 9.45 18.11 -4.13
CA ASN A 97 8.69 16.86 -4.14
C ASN A 97 7.51 16.90 -3.15
N THR A 98 7.71 17.40 -1.94
CA THR A 98 6.62 17.53 -0.96
C THR A 98 5.52 18.48 -1.45
N LEU A 99 5.88 19.64 -2.00
CA LEU A 99 4.91 20.60 -2.55
C LEU A 99 4.16 20.00 -3.74
N GLY A 100 4.86 19.26 -4.61
CA GLY A 100 4.23 18.55 -5.72
C GLY A 100 3.20 17.52 -5.24
N GLU A 101 3.53 16.75 -4.21
CA GLU A 101 2.62 15.73 -3.66
C GLU A 101 1.51 16.29 -2.76
N LEU A 102 1.63 17.54 -2.29
CA LEU A 102 0.57 18.29 -1.60
C LEU A 102 -0.45 18.89 -2.58
N ASN A 103 -0.13 18.96 -3.86
CA ASN A 103 -1.04 19.48 -4.88
C ASN A 103 -2.31 18.60 -4.94
N PRO A 104 -3.52 19.18 -4.86
CA PRO A 104 -4.76 18.40 -4.93
C PRO A 104 -4.92 17.66 -6.27
N PRO A 105 -5.68 16.55 -6.32
CA PRO A 105 -5.88 15.81 -7.55
C PRO A 105 -6.58 16.64 -8.63
N GLN A 106 -6.22 16.39 -9.90
CA GLN A 106 -6.77 17.11 -11.05
C GLN A 106 -8.17 16.60 -11.40
N VAL A 107 -9.22 17.16 -10.79
CA VAL A 107 -10.62 16.73 -11.03
C VAL A 107 -11.23 17.29 -12.31
N GLY A 108 -10.72 18.41 -12.82
CA GLY A 108 -11.23 19.01 -14.06
C GLY A 108 -10.97 18.13 -15.28
N THR A 109 -9.77 17.55 -15.37
CA THR A 109 -9.36 16.70 -16.50
C THR A 109 -9.73 15.24 -16.34
N SER A 110 -9.91 14.74 -15.12
CA SER A 110 -10.24 13.33 -14.87
C SER A 110 -11.73 13.06 -14.63
N ILE A 111 -12.45 14.00 -14.00
CA ILE A 111 -13.86 13.84 -13.64
C ILE A 111 -14.76 14.72 -14.51
N ALA A 112 -14.51 16.03 -14.59
CA ALA A 112 -15.40 16.94 -15.32
C ALA A 112 -15.39 16.73 -16.85
N SER A 113 -14.34 16.10 -17.37
CA SER A 113 -14.20 15.70 -18.77
C SER A 113 -14.88 14.38 -19.12
N ASN A 114 -15.23 13.55 -18.13
CA ASN A 114 -15.79 12.22 -18.32
C ASN A 114 -17.28 12.29 -18.73
N GLU A 115 -17.64 11.59 -19.81
CA GLU A 115 -18.99 11.63 -20.40
C GLU A 115 -20.10 11.14 -19.47
N ASN A 116 -19.82 10.17 -18.59
CA ASN A 116 -20.80 9.66 -17.63
C ASN A 116 -21.15 10.72 -16.58
N PHE A 117 -20.16 11.46 -16.10
CA PHE A 117 -20.40 12.62 -15.23
C PHE A 117 -21.09 13.75 -16.01
N LYS A 118 -20.73 14.01 -17.28
CA LYS A 118 -21.37 15.05 -18.08
C LYS A 118 -22.86 14.82 -18.29
N LYS A 119 -23.28 13.58 -18.53
CA LYS A 119 -24.71 13.21 -18.72
C LYS A 119 -25.59 13.53 -17.51
N GLN A 120 -25.01 13.64 -16.31
CA GLN A 120 -25.75 13.93 -15.08
C GLN A 120 -26.06 15.40 -14.85
N PHE A 121 -25.45 16.31 -15.61
CA PHE A 121 -25.59 17.75 -15.39
C PHE A 121 -26.02 18.48 -16.67
N PRO A 122 -26.63 19.66 -16.55
CA PRO A 122 -26.93 20.49 -17.72
C PRO A 122 -25.66 20.81 -18.52
N LYS A 123 -25.83 21.03 -19.83
CA LYS A 123 -24.73 21.35 -20.76
C LYS A 123 -23.85 22.47 -20.20
N ARG A 124 -22.52 22.24 -20.18
CA ARG A 124 -21.49 23.16 -19.64
C ARG A 124 -21.60 23.46 -18.13
N LYS A 125 -22.30 22.64 -17.33
CA LYS A 125 -22.37 22.80 -15.86
C LYS A 125 -21.58 21.78 -15.06
N THR A 126 -21.11 20.68 -15.66
CA THR A 126 -20.37 19.61 -14.97
C THR A 126 -19.18 20.11 -14.16
N MET A 127 -18.32 20.97 -14.73
CA MET A 127 -17.15 21.52 -14.01
C MET A 127 -17.56 22.29 -12.75
N LYS A 128 -18.66 23.05 -12.81
CA LYS A 128 -19.16 23.80 -11.65
C LYS A 128 -19.55 22.86 -10.51
N GLU A 129 -20.30 21.79 -10.81
CA GLU A 129 -20.75 20.84 -9.81
C GLU A 129 -19.60 19.96 -9.27
N VAL A 130 -18.67 19.55 -10.13
CA VAL A 130 -17.44 18.84 -9.73
C VAL A 130 -16.61 19.71 -8.79
N MET A 131 -16.40 21.00 -9.09
CA MET A 131 -15.64 21.90 -8.22
C MET A 131 -16.36 22.19 -6.91
N LYS A 132 -17.70 22.29 -6.92
CA LYS A 132 -18.51 22.39 -5.69
C LYS A 132 -18.30 21.17 -4.80
N TRP A 133 -18.36 19.96 -5.37
CA TRP A 133 -18.03 18.73 -4.65
C TRP A 133 -16.59 18.76 -4.13
N PHE A 134 -15.63 19.15 -4.96
CA PHE A 134 -14.21 19.12 -4.64
C PHE A 134 -13.84 20.06 -3.49
N TYR A 135 -14.39 21.27 -3.48
CA TYR A 135 -14.17 22.25 -2.41
C TYR A 135 -14.87 21.91 -1.10
N ASN A 136 -15.90 21.05 -1.13
CA ASN A 136 -16.53 20.54 0.07
C ASN A 136 -15.73 19.40 0.73
N GLN A 137 -14.66 18.91 0.11
CA GLN A 137 -13.80 17.88 0.70
C GLN A 137 -12.82 18.48 1.71
N ASN A 138 -12.44 17.70 2.73
CA ASN A 138 -11.48 18.12 3.76
C ASN A 138 -9.99 18.12 3.30
N GLY A 139 -9.74 17.69 2.05
CA GLY A 139 -8.40 17.59 1.45
C GLY A 139 -7.49 16.55 2.11
N LYS A 140 -8.06 15.48 2.69
CA LYS A 140 -7.32 14.37 3.32
C LYS A 140 -7.81 13.03 2.79
N CYS A 141 -6.95 12.02 2.83
CA CYS A 141 -7.35 10.64 2.61
C CYS A 141 -8.37 10.24 3.69
N VAL A 142 -9.51 9.70 3.29
CA VAL A 142 -10.57 9.28 4.24
C VAL A 142 -10.15 8.13 5.16
N ASN A 143 -9.16 7.32 4.76
CA ASN A 143 -8.72 6.15 5.52
C ASN A 143 -7.58 6.46 6.51
N CYS A 144 -6.59 7.26 6.11
CA CYS A 144 -5.39 7.49 6.94
C CYS A 144 -5.14 8.96 7.29
N GLY A 145 -5.96 9.90 6.79
CA GLY A 145 -5.87 11.32 7.13
C GLY A 145 -4.69 12.08 6.52
N THR A 146 -3.81 11.44 5.74
CA THR A 146 -2.71 12.13 5.06
C THR A 146 -3.21 13.16 4.04
N ARG A 147 -2.37 14.15 3.71
CA ARG A 147 -2.62 15.18 2.69
C ARG A 147 -1.78 15.02 1.43
N ILE A 148 -0.82 14.10 1.43
CA ILE A 148 0.08 13.88 0.29
C ILE A 148 -0.40 12.71 -0.57
N ASN A 149 -0.06 12.75 -1.86
CA ASN A 149 -0.39 11.70 -2.83
C ASN A 149 -1.91 11.42 -2.90
N ILE A 150 -2.76 12.45 -2.83
CA ILE A 150 -4.22 12.31 -2.84
C ILE A 150 -4.73 12.11 -4.26
N GLU A 151 -5.61 11.13 -4.41
CA GLU A 151 -6.32 10.76 -5.63
C GLU A 151 -7.83 10.79 -5.37
N VAL A 152 -8.59 11.05 -6.43
CA VAL A 152 -10.04 10.83 -6.43
C VAL A 152 -10.29 9.42 -6.92
N ASP A 153 -11.05 8.64 -6.16
CA ASP A 153 -11.50 7.31 -6.56
C ASP A 153 -12.93 7.08 -6.10
N HIS A 154 -13.56 6.03 -6.60
CA HIS A 154 -14.95 5.73 -6.24
C HIS A 154 -15.07 5.22 -4.79
N PHE A 155 -16.22 5.35 -4.12
CA PHE A 155 -16.54 4.58 -2.90
C PHE A 155 -16.65 3.10 -3.26
N LYS A 156 -17.52 2.82 -4.24
CA LYS A 156 -17.70 1.51 -4.84
C LYS A 156 -17.17 1.51 -6.26
N SER A 157 -16.25 0.62 -6.53
CA SER A 157 -15.57 0.49 -7.83
C SER A 157 -16.53 0.04 -8.93
N LYS A 158 -16.14 0.29 -10.20
CA LYS A 158 -16.85 -0.22 -11.37
C LYS A 158 -16.98 -1.76 -11.37
N ASP A 159 -15.93 -2.45 -10.92
CA ASP A 159 -15.92 -3.92 -10.80
C ASP A 159 -16.99 -4.42 -9.81
N GLU A 160 -17.22 -3.69 -8.72
CA GLU A 160 -18.28 -4.02 -7.75
C GLU A 160 -19.67 -3.81 -8.35
N PHE A 161 -19.88 -2.79 -9.18
CA PHE A 161 -21.14 -2.62 -9.92
C PHE A 161 -21.38 -3.78 -10.90
N ILE A 162 -20.33 -4.20 -11.64
CA ILE A 162 -20.41 -5.34 -12.56
C ILE A 162 -20.79 -6.63 -11.81
N LYS A 163 -20.16 -6.90 -10.65
CA LYS A 163 -20.48 -8.08 -9.81
C LYS A 163 -21.91 -8.08 -9.30
N GLU A 164 -22.55 -6.92 -9.21
CA GLU A 164 -23.96 -6.77 -8.83
C GLU A 164 -24.94 -6.81 -10.02
N GLY A 165 -24.44 -7.03 -11.24
CA GLY A 165 -25.26 -7.01 -12.45
C GLY A 165 -25.73 -5.62 -12.86
N LYS A 166 -25.06 -4.56 -12.38
CA LYS A 166 -25.33 -3.16 -12.73
C LYS A 166 -24.37 -2.66 -13.80
N SER A 167 -24.72 -1.55 -14.44
CA SER A 167 -23.80 -0.91 -15.39
C SER A 167 -22.61 -0.29 -14.64
N PRO A 168 -21.36 -0.47 -15.12
CA PRO A 168 -20.20 0.21 -14.54
C PRO A 168 -20.27 1.74 -14.65
N ASP A 169 -21.07 2.28 -15.57
CA ASP A 169 -21.28 3.72 -15.71
C ASP A 169 -22.05 4.32 -14.54
N GLU A 170 -22.88 3.53 -13.84
CA GLU A 170 -23.61 3.95 -12.64
C GLU A 170 -22.66 4.26 -11.47
N ALA A 171 -21.42 3.79 -11.52
CA ALA A 171 -20.40 4.14 -10.53
C ALA A 171 -19.95 5.60 -10.65
N ASP A 172 -20.03 6.22 -11.82
CA ASP A 172 -19.47 7.54 -12.12
C ASP A 172 -20.37 8.70 -11.61
N THR A 173 -20.69 8.73 -10.31
CA THR A 173 -21.50 9.80 -9.69
C THR A 173 -20.70 10.53 -8.61
N LEU A 174 -20.96 11.84 -8.40
CA LEU A 174 -20.25 12.63 -7.38
C LEU A 174 -20.42 12.05 -5.96
N ASN A 175 -21.58 11.47 -5.67
CA ASN A 175 -21.86 10.83 -4.38
C ASN A 175 -21.10 9.51 -4.19
N ASN A 176 -20.62 8.91 -5.27
CA ASN A 176 -19.78 7.72 -5.24
C ASN A 176 -18.29 8.09 -5.37
N LEU A 177 -17.86 9.33 -5.14
CA LEU A 177 -16.45 9.73 -5.14
C LEU A 177 -15.92 10.03 -3.73
N GLN A 178 -14.65 9.70 -3.50
CA GLN A 178 -13.91 9.96 -2.26
C GLN A 178 -12.46 10.34 -2.52
N LEU A 179 -11.79 10.87 -1.49
CA LEU A 179 -10.36 11.14 -1.51
C LEU A 179 -9.56 10.03 -0.82
N LEU A 180 -8.64 9.40 -1.54
CA LEU A 180 -7.74 8.38 -1.01
C LEU A 180 -6.30 8.73 -1.34
N CYS A 181 -5.35 8.42 -0.44
CA CYS A 181 -3.94 8.48 -0.85
C CYS A 181 -3.61 7.25 -1.72
N LYS A 182 -2.58 7.32 -2.56
CA LYS A 182 -2.12 6.20 -3.41
C LYS A 182 -2.02 4.86 -2.66
N ARG A 183 -1.54 4.87 -1.41
CA ARG A 183 -1.45 3.65 -0.56
C ARG A 183 -2.83 3.10 -0.19
N CYS A 184 -3.77 3.96 0.19
CA CYS A 184 -5.11 3.53 0.57
C CYS A 184 -6.00 3.26 -0.66
N ASN A 185 -5.66 3.81 -1.82
CA ASN A 185 -6.36 3.55 -3.07
C ASN A 185 -6.02 2.16 -3.63
N VAL A 186 -4.72 1.77 -3.61
CA VAL A 186 -4.28 0.52 -4.23
C VAL A 186 -4.99 -0.72 -3.68
N ILE A 187 -5.35 -0.73 -2.39
CA ILE A 187 -5.98 -1.88 -1.72
C ILE A 187 -7.43 -2.12 -2.17
N LYS A 188 -8.05 -1.16 -2.85
CA LYS A 188 -9.40 -1.33 -3.40
C LYS A 188 -9.44 -2.28 -4.59
N ARG A 189 -8.30 -2.54 -5.22
CA ARG A 189 -8.19 -3.46 -6.37
C ARG A 189 -8.00 -4.89 -5.85
N GLU A 190 -8.86 -5.81 -6.25
CA GLU A 190 -8.79 -7.22 -5.83
C GLU A 190 -7.42 -7.85 -6.14
N SER A 191 -6.86 -7.54 -7.32
CA SER A 191 -5.52 -7.99 -7.74
C SER A 191 -4.39 -7.48 -6.82
N HIS A 192 -4.67 -6.45 -6.03
CA HIS A 192 -3.79 -5.83 -5.05
C HIS A 192 -4.40 -5.91 -3.65
N LYS A 193 -5.16 -6.97 -3.32
CA LYS A 193 -5.66 -7.20 -1.95
C LYS A 193 -4.54 -7.33 -0.91
N PHE A 194 -3.34 -7.67 -1.36
CA PHE A 194 -2.09 -7.64 -0.59
C PHE A 194 -1.33 -6.31 -0.72
N GLY A 195 -1.96 -5.28 -1.27
CA GLY A 195 -1.47 -3.92 -1.22
C GLY A 195 -1.61 -3.37 0.19
N GLY A 196 -0.83 -2.36 0.55
CA GLY A 196 -0.97 -1.66 1.83
C GLY A 196 -0.55 -2.45 3.08
N LEU A 197 -0.05 -3.68 2.92
CA LEU A 197 0.58 -4.45 4.00
C LEU A 197 1.83 -3.72 4.51
N SER A 198 2.61 -3.12 3.62
CA SER A 198 3.70 -2.23 4.03
C SER A 198 3.18 -0.97 4.71
N PHE A 199 3.97 -0.42 5.63
CA PHE A 199 3.65 0.80 6.37
C PHE A 199 3.53 2.04 5.46
N ALA A 200 4.25 2.05 4.34
CA ALA A 200 4.24 3.10 3.32
C ALA A 200 3.81 2.53 1.95
N THR A 201 3.85 3.36 0.90
CA THR A 201 3.73 2.87 -0.48
C THR A 201 4.86 1.88 -0.80
N ALA A 202 4.66 1.00 -1.79
CA ALA A 202 5.67 0.01 -2.16
C ALA A 202 7.00 0.67 -2.53
N GLN A 203 6.96 1.74 -3.35
CA GLN A 203 8.16 2.50 -3.74
C GLN A 203 8.91 3.10 -2.54
N ALA A 204 8.19 3.68 -1.58
CA ALA A 204 8.81 4.30 -0.41
C ALA A 204 9.43 3.24 0.50
N THR A 205 8.74 2.11 0.68
CA THR A 205 9.26 0.98 1.48
C THR A 205 10.51 0.38 0.83
N LEU A 206 10.54 0.20 -0.49
CA LEU A 206 11.72 -0.29 -1.22
C LEU A 206 12.94 0.60 -0.97
N MET A 207 12.78 1.92 -1.15
CA MET A 207 13.88 2.86 -0.93
C MET A 207 14.28 2.94 0.54
N TRP A 208 13.30 2.94 1.45
CA TRP A 208 13.57 2.91 2.89
C TRP A 208 14.43 1.70 3.27
N ILE A 209 14.13 0.50 2.76
CA ILE A 209 14.97 -0.69 2.99
C ILE A 209 16.39 -0.48 2.45
N ILE A 210 16.55 0.02 1.22
CA ILE A 210 17.88 0.25 0.61
C ILE A 210 18.70 1.23 1.46
N PHE A 211 18.13 2.37 1.82
CA PHE A 211 18.86 3.44 2.51
C PHE A 211 19.05 3.19 4.00
N TYR A 212 18.09 2.58 4.69
CA TYR A 212 18.16 2.33 6.13
C TYR A 212 18.84 1.01 6.46
N HIS A 213 18.45 -0.10 5.82
CA HIS A 213 19.03 -1.41 6.10
C HIS A 213 20.34 -1.67 5.35
N ARG A 214 20.54 -1.00 4.20
CA ARG A 214 21.73 -1.16 3.34
C ARG A 214 22.14 -2.63 3.13
N PRO A 215 21.20 -3.50 2.67
CA PRO A 215 21.52 -4.90 2.43
C PRO A 215 22.71 -5.02 1.48
N LYS A 216 23.57 -6.02 1.72
CA LYS A 216 24.82 -6.22 1.00
C LYS A 216 24.63 -6.99 -0.30
N THR A 217 23.57 -7.80 -0.37
CA THR A 217 23.22 -8.59 -1.56
C THR A 217 21.77 -8.38 -1.97
N TYR A 218 21.47 -8.75 -3.21
CA TYR A 218 20.11 -8.69 -3.74
C TYR A 218 19.17 -9.67 -3.02
N GLU A 219 19.69 -10.83 -2.62
CA GLU A 219 18.95 -11.85 -1.88
C GLU A 219 18.52 -11.30 -0.51
N GLU A 220 19.44 -10.66 0.22
CA GLU A 220 19.15 -10.00 1.49
C GLU A 220 18.09 -8.90 1.31
N PHE A 221 18.22 -8.09 0.25
CA PHE A 221 17.22 -7.07 -0.08
C PHE A 221 15.83 -7.68 -0.34
N CYS A 222 15.77 -8.79 -1.09
CA CYS A 222 14.51 -9.49 -1.35
C CYS A 222 13.87 -10.00 -0.06
N ASP A 223 14.65 -10.61 0.81
CA ASP A 223 14.17 -11.14 2.09
C ASP A 223 13.61 -10.02 2.98
N LEU A 224 14.32 -8.89 3.07
CA LEU A 224 13.83 -7.70 3.74
C LEU A 224 12.52 -7.20 3.11
N CYS A 225 12.43 -7.11 1.78
CA CYS A 225 11.21 -6.69 1.11
C CYS A 225 10.01 -7.56 1.51
N ARG A 226 10.16 -8.89 1.50
CA ARG A 226 9.08 -9.81 1.91
C ARG A 226 8.70 -9.64 3.37
N ARG A 227 9.70 -9.49 4.25
CA ARG A 227 9.48 -9.23 5.68
C ARG A 227 8.64 -7.95 5.88
N TYR A 228 8.97 -6.86 5.18
CA TYR A 228 8.25 -5.57 5.22
C TYR A 228 6.95 -5.53 4.40
N GLY A 229 6.37 -6.68 4.08
CA GLY A 229 5.03 -6.77 3.48
C GLY A 229 4.97 -6.44 1.99
N LEU A 230 6.10 -6.41 1.29
CA LEU A 230 6.13 -6.20 -0.15
C LEU A 230 5.78 -7.49 -0.90
N THR A 231 4.64 -7.49 -1.57
CA THR A 231 4.00 -8.70 -2.14
C THR A 231 4.08 -8.81 -3.66
N MET A 232 4.62 -7.79 -4.32
CA MET A 232 4.77 -7.73 -5.77
C MET A 232 5.79 -8.74 -6.29
N ALA A 233 5.80 -8.96 -7.60
CA ALA A 233 6.75 -9.84 -8.26
C ALA A 233 8.19 -9.38 -8.01
N SER A 234 9.11 -10.34 -7.85
CA SER A 234 10.52 -10.05 -7.51
C SER A 234 11.23 -9.22 -8.59
N ILE A 235 10.72 -9.18 -9.83
CA ILE A 235 11.21 -8.26 -10.86
C ILE A 235 11.19 -6.80 -10.41
N ARG A 236 10.17 -6.38 -9.64
CA ARG A 236 10.09 -5.04 -9.05
C ARG A 236 11.20 -4.80 -8.03
N PHE A 237 11.67 -5.86 -7.36
CA PHE A 237 12.81 -5.77 -6.44
C PHE A 237 14.11 -5.62 -7.23
N GLN A 238 14.27 -6.33 -8.35
CA GLN A 238 15.43 -6.16 -9.23
C GLN A 238 15.50 -4.73 -9.78
N GLU A 239 14.36 -4.17 -10.21
CA GLU A 239 14.26 -2.78 -10.66
C GLU A 239 14.68 -1.79 -9.55
N ALA A 240 14.16 -1.99 -8.32
CA ALA A 240 14.51 -1.12 -7.19
C ALA A 240 15.99 -1.27 -6.76
N TRP A 241 16.55 -2.47 -6.88
CA TRP A 241 17.96 -2.75 -6.57
C TRP A 241 18.94 -1.96 -7.43
N ALA A 242 18.50 -1.46 -8.59
CA ALA A 242 19.30 -0.54 -9.41
C ALA A 242 19.80 0.66 -8.61
N MET A 243 19.02 1.18 -7.64
CA MET A 243 19.45 2.28 -6.78
C MET A 243 20.71 1.93 -5.98
N ALA A 244 20.78 0.75 -5.36
CA ALA A 244 21.97 0.29 -4.65
C ALA A 244 23.18 0.17 -5.58
N ILE A 245 22.97 -0.32 -6.80
CA ILE A 245 24.02 -0.43 -7.83
C ILE A 245 24.52 0.96 -8.27
N TRP A 246 23.63 1.93 -8.47
CA TRP A 246 24.01 3.31 -8.83
C TRP A 246 24.79 3.97 -7.70
N LEU A 247 24.30 3.88 -6.46
CA LEU A 247 25.00 4.42 -5.30
C LEU A 247 26.38 3.77 -5.09
N LYS A 248 26.52 2.48 -5.37
CA LYS A 248 27.81 1.79 -5.31
C LYS A 248 28.81 2.34 -6.32
N LYS A 249 28.36 2.69 -7.54
CA LYS A 249 29.21 3.33 -8.56
C LYS A 249 29.73 4.69 -8.11
N ASP A 250 28.95 5.39 -7.29
CA ASP A 250 29.30 6.70 -6.73
C ASP A 250 30.08 6.59 -5.39
N GLY A 251 30.38 5.38 -4.92
CA GLY A 251 31.04 5.17 -3.62
C GLY A 251 30.15 5.48 -2.41
N LYS A 252 28.82 5.48 -2.58
CA LYS A 252 27.82 5.86 -1.56
C LYS A 252 27.01 4.69 -1.00
N TYR A 253 27.28 3.44 -1.42
CA TYR A 253 26.56 2.22 -0.98
C TYR A 253 27.47 1.21 -0.27
#